data_AF-A0A9E3CM51-F1
#
_entry.id   AF-A0A9E3CM51-F1
#
_cell.length_a   1.000
_cell.length_b   1.000
_cell.length_c   1.000
_cell.angle_alpha   90.00
_cell.angle_beta   90.00
_cell.angle_gamma   90.00
#
_symmetry.space_group_name_H-M   'P 1'
#
loop_
_entity.id
_entity.type
_entity.pdbx_description
1 polymer ?
#
loop_
_entity_poly.entity_id
_entity_poly.type
_entity_poly.pdbx_seq_one_letter_code
_entity_poly.pdbx_strand_id
1 'polypeptide(L)'
;MLSDEYLCDPMTTQTAAIPQPARASDRDWTDLCARLVREFPDLDAKQIFNEVTGARDATELFEVDPAERLRLATIMARNNLTLLSGGADLARLDPERHVREAHTDS
;
A
#
# COMPACT_ATOMS: atom_id res chain seq x y z
N MET A 1 10.02 57.95 11.48
CA MET A 1 10.03 56.97 12.58
C MET A 1 8.68 56.27 12.57
N LEU A 2 8.72 54.93 12.53
CA LEU A 2 7.67 53.95 12.87
C LEU A 2 6.49 53.87 11.89
N SER A 3 6.52 52.99 10.88
CA SER A 3 6.29 51.53 10.90
C SER A 3 4.80 51.18 10.95
N ASP A 4 4.22 51.02 9.76
CA ASP A 4 2.85 50.59 9.51
C ASP A 4 2.88 49.11 9.07
N GLU A 5 3.16 48.23 10.03
CA GLU A 5 3.15 46.79 9.84
C GLU A 5 2.23 46.18 10.89
N TYR A 6 0.95 46.09 10.57
CA TYR A 6 0.07 45.08 11.17
C TYR A 6 -0.38 44.13 10.07
N LEU A 7 0.45 43.11 9.90
CA LEU A 7 0.10 41.83 9.27
C LEU A 7 -1.26 41.38 9.79
N CYS A 8 -2.24 41.33 8.89
CA CYS A 8 -3.46 40.58 9.10
C CYS A 8 -3.12 39.12 8.80
N ASP A 9 -2.67 38.38 9.82
CA ASP A 9 -2.53 36.92 9.72
C ASP A 9 -3.91 36.31 9.46
N PRO A 10 -4.10 35.51 8.39
CA PRO A 10 -5.31 34.72 8.29
C PRO A 10 -5.27 33.67 9.41
N MET A 11 -6.19 33.80 10.36
CA MET A 11 -6.45 32.78 11.35
C MET A 11 -6.67 31.44 10.66
N THR A 12 -5.65 30.58 10.69
CA THR A 12 -5.74 29.17 10.32
C THR A 12 -6.77 28.53 11.24
N THR A 13 -8.01 28.47 10.77
CA THR A 13 -9.07 27.74 11.46
C THR A 13 -8.76 26.26 11.25
N GLN A 14 -7.97 25.70 12.16
CA GLN A 14 -7.78 24.26 12.28
C GLN A 14 -9.12 23.67 12.71
N THR A 15 -9.96 23.36 11.72
CA THR A 15 -11.17 22.59 11.92
C THR A 15 -10.73 21.24 12.47
N ALA A 16 -10.92 21.04 13.77
CA ALA A 16 -10.82 19.73 14.39
C ALA A 16 -11.83 18.83 13.65
N ALA A 17 -11.32 17.98 12.76
CA ALA A 17 -12.15 17.04 12.03
C ALA A 17 -12.87 16.16 13.06
N ILE A 18 -14.19 16.28 13.11
CA ILE A 18 -15.04 15.39 13.89
C ILE A 18 -14.73 13.97 13.40
N PRO A 19 -14.37 13.02 14.29
CA PRO A 19 -14.10 11.65 13.87
C PRO A 19 -15.37 11.08 13.25
N GLN A 20 -15.36 10.91 11.93
CA GLN A 20 -16.45 10.23 11.25
C GLN A 20 -16.49 8.78 11.73
N PRO A 21 -17.68 8.21 12.00
CA PRO A 21 -17.79 6.80 12.32
C PRO A 21 -17.20 6.00 11.15
N ALA A 22 -16.20 5.17 11.45
CA ALA A 22 -15.55 4.30 10.47
C ALA A 22 -16.63 3.56 9.66
N ARG A 23 -16.59 3.69 8.33
CA ARG A 23 -17.55 3.00 7.46
C ARG A 23 -17.34 1.49 7.64
N ALA A 24 -18.36 0.67 7.40
CA ALA A 24 -18.22 -0.80 7.50
C ALA A 24 -17.00 -1.32 6.70
N SER A 25 -16.71 -0.69 5.55
CA SER A 25 -15.51 -0.95 4.74
C SER A 25 -14.20 -0.68 5.49
N ASP A 26 -14.14 0.32 6.37
CA ASP A 26 -12.92 0.69 7.12
C ASP A 26 -12.59 -0.35 8.20
N ARG A 27 -13.61 -1.05 8.72
CA ARG A 27 -13.40 -2.18 9.63
C ARG A 27 -12.72 -3.33 8.91
N ASP A 28 -13.16 -3.65 7.70
CA ASP A 28 -12.61 -4.76 6.92
C ASP A 28 -11.11 -4.58 6.62
N TRP A 29 -10.69 -3.34 6.31
CA TRP A 29 -9.28 -2.99 6.11
C TRP A 29 -8.47 -3.08 7.41
N THR A 30 -9.05 -2.65 8.52
CA THR A 30 -8.42 -2.75 9.84
C THR A 30 -8.21 -4.21 10.25
N ASP A 31 -9.23 -5.05 10.03
CA ASP A 31 -9.17 -6.48 10.31
C ASP A 31 -8.16 -7.20 9.40
N LEU A 32 -8.05 -6.78 8.14
CA LEU A 32 -7.01 -7.26 7.23
C LEU A 32 -5.61 -6.94 7.77
N CYS A 33 -5.33 -5.68 8.15
CA CYS A 33 -4.05 -5.29 8.75
C CYS A 33 -3.73 -6.13 10.00
N ALA A 34 -4.68 -6.25 10.93
CA ALA A 34 -4.49 -7.02 12.16
C ALA A 34 -4.21 -8.50 11.89
N ARG A 35 -4.85 -9.09 10.88
CA ARG A 35 -4.56 -10.46 10.44
C ARG A 35 -3.15 -10.59 9.85
N LEU A 36 -2.74 -9.65 8.99
CA LEU A 36 -1.42 -9.70 8.36
C LEU A 36 -0.28 -9.49 9.36
N VAL A 37 -0.46 -8.65 10.39
CA VAL A 37 0.51 -8.52 11.50
C VAL A 37 0.74 -9.85 12.22
N ARG A 38 -0.29 -10.69 12.35
CA ARG A 38 -0.13 -12.04 12.94
C ARG A 38 0.48 -13.04 11.96
N GLU A 39 0.24 -12.86 10.67
CA GLU A 39 0.74 -13.77 9.62
C GLU A 39 2.22 -13.54 9.30
N PHE A 40 2.69 -12.30 9.39
CA PHE A 40 4.07 -11.90 9.09
C PHE A 40 4.74 -11.30 10.34
N PRO A 41 5.01 -12.09 11.39
CA PRO A 41 5.56 -11.59 12.65
C PRO A 41 6.98 -11.02 12.53
N ASP A 42 7.70 -11.36 11.47
CA ASP A 42 9.06 -10.88 11.20
C ASP A 42 9.11 -9.51 10.50
N LEU A 43 7.96 -8.96 10.10
CA LEU A 43 7.85 -7.66 9.45
C LEU A 43 7.31 -6.60 10.42
N ASP A 44 7.77 -5.35 10.27
CA ASP A 44 7.26 -4.24 11.05
C ASP A 44 5.80 -3.92 10.67
N ALA A 45 4.98 -3.59 11.67
CA ALA A 45 3.58 -3.25 11.48
C ALA A 45 3.39 -2.07 10.51
N LYS A 46 4.35 -1.13 10.46
CA LYS A 46 4.35 -0.03 9.49
C LYS A 46 4.52 -0.53 8.05
N GLN A 47 5.37 -1.53 7.82
CA GLN A 47 5.55 -2.12 6.49
C GLN A 47 4.25 -2.79 6.05
N ILE A 48 3.63 -3.56 6.94
CA ILE A 48 2.34 -4.22 6.69
C ILE A 48 1.26 -3.19 6.36
N PHE A 49 1.16 -2.11 7.14
CA PHE A 49 0.20 -1.04 6.89
C PHE A 49 0.41 -0.36 5.53
N ASN A 50 1.66 -0.10 5.15
CA ASN A 50 1.98 0.49 3.85
C ASN A 50 1.58 -0.42 2.69
N GLU A 51 1.83 -1.73 2.78
CA GLU A 51 1.44 -2.68 1.74
C GLU A 51 -0.08 -2.80 1.59
N VAL A 52 -0.82 -2.81 2.71
CA VAL A 52 -2.30 -2.81 2.66
C VAL A 52 -2.83 -1.51 2.07
N THR A 53 -2.26 -0.36 2.45
CA THR A 53 -2.66 0.94 1.91
C THR A 53 -2.38 1.02 0.42
N GLY A 54 -1.17 0.65 -0.03
CA GLY A 54 -0.83 0.62 -1.45
C GLY A 54 -1.72 -0.32 -2.27
N ALA A 55 -2.06 -1.48 -1.71
CA ALA A 55 -2.98 -2.41 -2.35
C ALA A 55 -4.41 -1.85 -2.45
N ARG A 56 -4.91 -1.20 -1.39
CA ARG A 56 -6.20 -0.51 -1.40
C ARG A 56 -6.22 0.60 -2.45
N ASP A 57 -5.24 1.49 -2.41
CA ASP A 57 -5.11 2.63 -3.34
C ASP A 57 -5.07 2.14 -4.79
N ALA A 58 -4.35 1.05 -5.07
CA ALA A 58 -4.34 0.44 -6.39
C ALA A 58 -5.74 -0.05 -6.82
N THR A 59 -6.47 -0.77 -5.96
CA THR A 59 -7.82 -1.24 -6.30
C THR A 59 -8.82 -0.09 -6.49
N GLU A 60 -8.63 1.03 -5.79
CA GLU A 60 -9.44 2.24 -5.98
C GLU A 60 -9.08 2.94 -7.29
N LEU A 61 -7.78 3.07 -7.60
CA LEU A 61 -7.28 3.70 -8.83
C LEU A 61 -7.72 2.96 -10.10
N PHE A 62 -7.74 1.63 -10.07
CA PHE A 62 -8.17 0.80 -11.20
C PHE A 62 -9.67 0.51 -11.20
N GLU A 63 -10.45 1.22 -10.38
CA GLU A 63 -11.91 1.13 -10.34
C GLU A 63 -12.43 -0.31 -10.18
N VAL A 64 -11.70 -1.15 -9.44
CA VAL A 64 -12.11 -2.52 -9.14
C VAL A 64 -13.50 -2.51 -8.51
N ASP A 65 -14.33 -3.51 -8.84
CA ASP A 65 -15.64 -3.69 -8.21
C ASP A 65 -15.50 -3.65 -6.67
N PRO A 66 -16.23 -2.75 -5.96
CA PRO A 66 -16.22 -2.70 -4.51
C PRO A 66 -16.36 -4.05 -3.80
N ALA A 67 -17.11 -5.01 -4.38
CA ALA A 67 -17.26 -6.35 -3.84
C ALA A 67 -15.98 -7.20 -3.91
N GLU A 68 -15.06 -6.89 -4.83
CA GLU A 68 -13.81 -7.61 -5.04
C GLU A 68 -12.58 -6.92 -4.45
N ARG A 69 -12.65 -5.61 -4.16
CA ARG A 69 -11.50 -4.80 -3.69
C ARG A 69 -10.75 -5.43 -2.54
N LEU A 70 -11.47 -5.79 -1.47
CA LEU A 70 -10.84 -6.36 -0.28
C LEU A 70 -10.09 -7.67 -0.60
N ARG A 71 -10.70 -8.52 -1.44
CA ARG A 71 -10.10 -9.80 -1.84
C ARG A 71 -8.83 -9.57 -2.67
N LEU A 72 -8.89 -8.71 -3.69
CA LEU A 72 -7.73 -8.42 -4.54
C LEU A 72 -6.61 -7.73 -3.75
N ALA A 73 -6.94 -6.73 -2.95
CA ALA A 73 -5.96 -6.05 -2.12
C ALA A 73 -5.31 -7.00 -1.10
N THR A 74 -6.06 -7.95 -0.54
CA THR A 74 -5.50 -9.01 0.32
C THR A 74 -4.46 -9.85 -0.42
N ILE A 75 -4.75 -10.25 -1.66
CA ILE A 75 -3.82 -11.05 -2.48
C ILE A 75 -2.56 -10.24 -2.78
N MET A 76 -2.72 -8.98 -3.21
CA MET A 76 -1.60 -8.09 -3.52
C MET A 76 -0.70 -7.86 -2.30
N ALA A 77 -1.29 -7.48 -1.17
CA ALA A 77 -0.53 -7.24 0.07
C ALA A 77 0.19 -8.50 0.54
N ARG A 78 -0.48 -9.67 0.57
CA ARG A 78 0.17 -10.94 0.98
C ARG A 78 1.32 -11.33 0.06
N ASN A 79 1.16 -11.15 -1.25
CA ASN A 79 2.23 -11.44 -2.20
C ASN A 79 3.46 -10.56 -1.95
N ASN A 80 3.25 -9.24 -1.80
CA ASN A 80 4.33 -8.30 -1.52
C ASN A 80 5.01 -8.59 -0.17
N LEU A 81 4.23 -8.88 0.87
CA LEU A 81 4.77 -9.22 2.19
C LEU A 81 5.56 -10.54 2.17
N THR A 82 5.12 -11.54 1.38
CA THR A 82 5.87 -12.79 1.18
C THR A 82 7.23 -12.55 0.51
N LEU A 83 7.28 -11.62 -0.46
CA LEU A 83 8.54 -11.22 -1.08
C LEU A 83 9.45 -10.50 -0.07
N LEU A 84 8.89 -9.61 0.74
CA LEU A 84 9.62 -8.86 1.78
C LEU A 84 10.16 -9.76 2.89
N SER A 85 9.41 -10.80 3.27
CA SER A 85 9.84 -11.76 4.29
C SER A 85 10.86 -12.78 3.78
N GLY A 86 11.31 -12.65 2.52
CA GLY A 86 12.22 -13.62 1.88
C GLY A 86 11.59 -14.99 1.62
N GLY A 87 10.26 -15.11 1.73
CA GLY A 87 9.52 -16.36 1.58
C GLY A 87 9.22 -16.74 0.13
N ALA A 88 9.50 -15.84 -0.82
CA ALA A 88 9.50 -16.21 -2.22
C ALA A 88 10.80 -16.98 -2.54
N ASP A 89 10.66 -18.27 -2.84
CA ASP A 89 11.71 -19.03 -3.51
C ASP A 89 11.87 -18.48 -4.94
N LEU A 90 12.54 -17.33 -5.06
CA LEU A 90 12.89 -16.67 -6.31
C LEU A 90 13.78 -17.56 -7.19
N ALA A 91 14.35 -18.65 -6.66
CA ALA A 91 15.09 -19.63 -7.44
C ALA A 91 14.18 -20.45 -8.38
N ARG A 92 12.87 -20.47 -8.15
CA ARG A 92 11.91 -21.15 -9.05
C ARG A 92 11.43 -20.29 -10.22
N LEU A 93 11.81 -19.01 -10.25
CA LEU A 93 11.60 -18.06 -11.34
C LEU A 93 12.92 -17.83 -12.10
N ASP A 94 13.74 -18.86 -12.32
CA ASP A 94 14.80 -18.81 -13.33
C ASP A 94 14.09 -18.87 -14.70
N PRO A 95 13.88 -17.73 -15.39
CA PRO A 95 13.32 -17.76 -16.72
C PRO A 95 14.50 -18.15 -17.58
N GLU A 96 14.57 -19.43 -17.99
CA GLU A 96 15.60 -19.96 -18.90
C GLU A 96 16.19 -18.83 -19.73
N ARG A 97 17.42 -18.46 -19.38
CA ARG A 97 18.10 -17.30 -19.95
C ARG A 97 18.20 -17.55 -21.45
N HIS A 98 17.26 -17.02 -22.23
CA HIS A 98 17.27 -17.18 -23.68
C HIS A 98 18.57 -16.57 -24.20
N VAL A 99 19.58 -17.43 -24.37
CA VAL A 99 20.83 -17.08 -25.03
C VAL A 99 20.41 -16.77 -26.45
N ARG A 100 20.37 -15.49 -26.79
CA ARG A 100 20.15 -15.05 -28.16
C ARG A 100 21.41 -15.49 -28.91
N GLU A 101 21.39 -16.69 -29.48
CA GLU A 101 22.42 -17.14 -30.39
C GLU A 101 22.50 -16.09 -31.50
N ALA A 102 23.61 -15.35 -31.51
CA ALA A 102 23.91 -14.42 -32.56
C ALA A 102 24.02 -15.24 -33.84
N HIS A 103 22.97 -15.19 -34.67
CA HIS A 103 22.97 -15.72 -36.01
C HIS A 103 24.10 -15.00 -36.76
N THR A 104 25.23 -15.68 -36.87
CA THR A 104 26.38 -15.20 -37.62
C THR A 104 26.12 -15.66 -39.04
N ASP A 105 25.39 -14.86 -39.80
CA ASP A 105 25.27 -15.07 -41.24
C ASP A 105 26.67 -14.95 -41.85
N SER A 106 27.06 -16.01 -42.56
CA SER A 106 28.31 -16.16 -43.32
C SER A 106 28.21 -15.53 -44.71
#